data_AF-A0A935PUV5-F1
#
_entry.id   AF-A0A935PUV5-F1
#
_cell.length_a   1.000
_cell.length_b   1.000
_cell.length_c   1.000
_cell.angle_alpha   90.00
_cell.angle_beta   90.00
_cell.angle_gamma   90.00
#
_symmetry.space_group_name_H-M   'P 1'
#
loop_
_entity.id
_entity.type
_entity.pdbx_description
1 polymer ?
#
loop_
_entity_poly.entity_id
_entity_poly.type
_entity_poly.pdbx_seq_one_letter_code
_entity_poly.pdbx_strand_id
1 'polypeptide(L)'
;MKKAAIVLVATVLPALAYAAPSAEEGRKLVESAKCETCHQNKVYGPVGTVYLRKDRKVTTWPKLKAQVALCNSELNLGFFPEDEEHVAAFLNGAYYKLPLK
;
A
#
# COMPACT_ATOMS: atom_id res chain seq x y z
N MET A 1 -18.57 -29.07 52.38
CA MET A 1 -17.90 -27.82 51.96
C MET A 1 -16.95 -28.15 50.82
N LYS A 2 -17.26 -27.81 49.57
CA LYS A 2 -16.35 -28.01 48.43
C LYS A 2 -16.20 -26.65 47.73
N LYS A 3 -15.04 -26.02 47.89
CA LYS A 3 -14.72 -24.74 47.25
C LYS A 3 -14.36 -25.04 45.79
N ALA A 4 -15.24 -24.68 44.85
CA ALA A 4 -14.91 -24.68 43.43
C ALA A 4 -14.04 -23.45 43.14
N ALA A 5 -12.78 -23.66 42.76
CA ALA A 5 -11.91 -22.60 42.29
C ALA A 5 -12.24 -22.33 40.82
N ILE A 6 -12.87 -21.17 40.54
CA ILE A 6 -13.09 -20.67 39.19
C ILE A 6 -11.76 -20.05 38.73
N VAL A 7 -11.07 -20.72 37.81
CA VAL A 7 -9.91 -20.17 37.11
C VAL A 7 -10.43 -19.32 35.96
N LEU A 8 -10.40 -18.00 36.12
CA LEU A 8 -10.72 -17.05 35.07
C LEU A 8 -9.48 -16.87 34.17
N VAL A 9 -9.40 -17.62 33.08
CA VAL A 9 -8.39 -17.39 32.03
C VAL A 9 -8.83 -16.17 31.22
N ALA A 10 -8.23 -15.02 31.52
CA ALA A 10 -8.41 -13.81 30.73
C ALA A 10 -7.62 -13.96 29.41
N THR A 11 -8.30 -14.32 28.34
CA THR A 11 -7.75 -14.27 26.99
C THR A 11 -7.57 -12.80 26.58
N VAL A 12 -6.34 -12.30 26.68
CA VAL A 12 -5.96 -11.03 26.06
C VAL A 12 -5.88 -11.29 24.55
N LEU A 13 -6.92 -10.92 23.80
CA LEU A 13 -6.81 -10.85 22.34
C LEU A 13 -5.89 -9.66 22.01
N PRO A 14 -4.77 -9.86 21.31
CA PRO A 14 -4.03 -8.75 20.76
C PRO A 14 -4.91 -8.10 19.68
N ALA A 15 -5.39 -6.89 19.96
CA ALA A 15 -5.94 -6.05 18.92
C ALA A 15 -4.79 -5.72 17.96
N LEU A 16 -4.82 -6.31 16.76
CA LEU A 16 -3.95 -5.89 15.67
C LEU A 16 -4.36 -4.46 15.32
N ALA A 17 -3.65 -3.49 15.89
CA ALA A 17 -3.80 -2.09 15.53
C ALA A 17 -3.20 -1.90 14.14
N TYR A 18 -4.04 -2.02 13.11
CA TYR A 18 -3.66 -1.63 11.75
C TYR A 18 -3.51 -0.10 11.72
N ALA A 19 -2.26 0.37 11.65
CA ALA A 19 -1.99 1.79 11.46
C ALA A 19 -2.58 2.24 10.11
N ALA A 20 -3.13 3.45 10.07
CA ALA A 20 -3.62 4.00 8.82
C ALA A 20 -2.46 4.16 7.82
N PRO A 21 -2.71 4.02 6.51
CA PRO A 21 -1.67 4.18 5.50
C PRO A 21 -0.96 5.55 5.59
N SER A 22 0.34 5.53 5.78
CA SER A 22 1.25 6.68 5.75
C SER A 22 1.84 6.92 4.36
N ALA A 23 1.60 8.11 3.80
CA ALA A 23 2.19 8.52 2.53
C ALA A 23 3.72 8.73 2.61
N GLU A 24 4.26 9.05 3.79
CA GLU A 24 5.70 9.21 3.97
C GLU A 24 6.42 7.86 3.86
N GLU A 25 5.88 6.82 4.49
CA GLU A 25 6.40 5.45 4.39
C GLU A 25 6.28 4.93 2.95
N GLY A 26 5.14 5.19 2.30
CA GLY A 26 4.94 4.84 0.89
C GLY A 26 5.97 5.48 -0.03
N ARG A 27 6.35 6.74 0.21
CA ARG A 27 7.41 7.41 -0.54
C ARG A 27 8.76 6.69 -0.39
N LYS A 28 9.13 6.31 0.84
CA LYS A 28 10.38 5.59 1.12
C LYS A 28 10.41 4.24 0.40
N LEU A 29 9.29 3.52 0.39
CA LEU A 29 9.14 2.24 -0.32
C LEU A 29 9.24 2.42 -1.84
N VAL A 30 8.62 3.46 -2.42
CA VAL A 30 8.71 3.76 -3.86
C VAL A 30 10.15 4.09 -4.27
N GLU A 31 10.86 4.87 -3.45
CA GLU A 31 12.27 5.22 -3.67
C GLU A 31 13.17 3.98 -3.55
N SER A 32 12.98 3.14 -2.52
CA SER A 32 13.81 1.96 -2.27
C SER A 32 13.60 0.86 -3.32
N ALA A 33 12.36 0.61 -3.74
CA ALA A 33 12.02 -0.32 -4.81
C ALA A 33 12.27 0.25 -6.21
N LYS A 34 12.73 1.50 -6.31
CA LYS A 34 13.08 2.16 -7.58
C LYS A 34 11.96 2.09 -8.61
N CYS A 35 10.70 2.25 -8.18
CA CYS A 35 9.53 2.10 -9.08
C CYS A 35 9.63 3.02 -10.30
N GLU A 36 10.15 4.24 -10.10
CA GLU A 36 10.33 5.23 -11.15
C GLU A 36 11.35 4.82 -12.21
N THR A 37 12.35 4.01 -11.88
CA THR A 37 13.37 3.59 -12.85
C THR A 37 12.74 2.80 -14.00
N CYS A 38 11.87 1.84 -13.69
CA CYS A 38 11.18 1.08 -14.72
C CYS A 38 10.08 1.89 -15.39
N HIS A 39 9.33 2.70 -14.64
CA HIS A 39 8.24 3.52 -15.17
C HIS A 39 8.72 4.59 -16.16
N GLN A 40 9.85 5.23 -15.87
CA GLN A 40 10.47 6.21 -16.77
C GLN A 40 10.85 5.54 -18.11
N ASN A 41 11.42 4.33 -18.05
CA ASN A 41 11.80 3.58 -19.25
C ASN A 41 10.62 3.12 -20.11
N LYS A 42 9.41 2.99 -19.53
CA LYS A 42 8.21 2.57 -20.27
C LYS A 42 7.53 3.71 -21.03
N VAL A 43 7.68 4.94 -20.56
CA VAL A 43 6.98 6.12 -21.13
C VAL A 43 7.94 7.11 -21.79
N TYR A 44 9.26 6.92 -21.63
CA TYR A 44 10.32 7.76 -22.19
C TYR A 44 10.06 9.27 -21.98
N GLY A 45 9.65 9.64 -20.76
CA GLY A 45 9.38 11.01 -20.35
C GLY A 45 9.98 11.32 -18.98
N PRO A 46 9.77 12.53 -18.42
CA PRO A 46 10.17 12.86 -17.06
C PRO A 46 9.63 11.85 -16.02
N VAL A 47 10.30 11.72 -14.88
CA VAL A 47 9.83 10.91 -13.74
C VAL A 47 8.38 11.27 -13.38
N GLY A 48 7.54 10.26 -13.11
CA GLY A 48 6.12 10.43 -12.84
C GLY A 48 5.21 10.65 -14.06
N THR A 49 5.74 10.77 -15.29
CA THR A 49 4.92 10.92 -16.51
C THR A 49 3.90 9.80 -16.66
N VAL A 50 4.28 8.57 -16.29
CA VAL A 50 3.38 7.40 -16.37
C VAL A 50 2.08 7.60 -15.58
N TYR A 51 2.13 8.29 -14.44
CA TYR A 51 0.97 8.51 -13.58
C TYR A 51 0.08 9.65 -14.07
N LEU A 52 0.63 10.57 -14.85
CA LEU A 52 -0.05 11.78 -15.34
C LEU A 52 -0.66 11.60 -16.75
N ARG A 53 -0.50 10.42 -17.37
CA ARG A 53 -1.04 10.16 -18.71
C ARG A 53 -2.55 10.33 -18.75
N LYS A 54 -3.05 11.04 -19.77
CA LYS A 54 -4.49 11.27 -19.99
C LYS A 54 -5.27 9.97 -20.23
N ASP A 55 -4.63 8.97 -20.84
CA ASP A 55 -5.21 7.67 -21.17
C ASP A 55 -4.96 6.59 -20.10
N ARG A 56 -4.51 6.97 -18.89
CA ARG A 56 -4.22 6.04 -17.79
C ARG A 56 -5.44 5.19 -17.44
N LYS A 57 -5.21 3.88 -17.22
CA LYS A 57 -6.27 2.90 -16.91
C LYS A 57 -6.61 2.81 -15.43
N VAL A 58 -5.66 3.20 -14.57
CA VAL A 58 -5.87 3.35 -13.12
C VAL A 58 -6.61 4.66 -12.88
N THR A 59 -7.91 4.55 -12.61
CA THR A 59 -8.83 5.69 -12.50
C THR A 59 -9.63 5.71 -11.20
N THR A 60 -9.48 4.70 -10.35
CA THR A 60 -10.20 4.57 -9.08
C THR A 60 -9.27 4.06 -8.00
N TRP A 61 -9.57 4.35 -6.73
CA TRP A 61 -8.76 3.90 -5.60
C TRP A 61 -8.57 2.38 -5.55
N PRO A 62 -9.61 1.54 -5.73
CA PRO A 62 -9.43 0.08 -5.81
C PRO A 62 -8.50 -0.37 -6.94
N LYS A 63 -8.56 0.28 -8.11
CA LYS A 63 -7.66 -0.03 -9.23
C LYS A 63 -6.21 0.34 -8.92
N LEU A 64 -5.97 1.44 -8.19
CA LEU A 64 -4.62 1.83 -7.79
C LEU A 64 -4.03 0.80 -6.83
N LYS A 65 -4.79 0.38 -5.80
CA LYS A 65 -4.35 -0.67 -4.88
C LYS A 65 -4.06 -1.98 -5.62
N ALA A 66 -4.96 -2.41 -6.50
CA ALA A 66 -4.77 -3.61 -7.31
C ALA A 66 -3.53 -3.52 -8.22
N GLN A 67 -3.25 -2.35 -8.80
CA GLN A 67 -2.05 -2.16 -9.63
C GLN A 67 -0.76 -2.26 -8.80
N VAL A 68 -0.74 -1.69 -7.59
CA VAL A 68 0.42 -1.78 -6.68
C VAL A 68 0.66 -3.23 -6.26
N ALA A 69 -0.39 -3.95 -5.85
CA ALA A 69 -0.32 -5.36 -5.49
C ALA A 69 0.18 -6.23 -6.65
N LEU A 70 -0.33 -5.99 -7.86
CA LEU A 70 0.16 -6.68 -9.07
C LEU A 70 1.66 -6.42 -9.28
N CYS A 71 2.10 -5.15 -9.21
CA CYS A 71 3.52 -4.82 -9.37
C CYS A 71 4.40 -5.45 -8.28
N ASN A 72 3.93 -5.49 -7.03
CA ASN A 72 4.63 -6.16 -5.93
C ASN A 72 4.85 -7.65 -6.26
N SER A 73 3.80 -8.34 -6.69
CA SER A 73 3.86 -9.77 -7.02
C SER A 73 4.72 -10.05 -8.26
N GLU A 74 4.52 -9.32 -9.35
CA GLU A 74 5.23 -9.55 -10.62
C GLU A 74 6.73 -9.25 -10.50
N LEU A 75 7.10 -8.32 -9.63
CA LEU A 75 8.49 -7.94 -9.40
C LEU A 75 9.09 -8.61 -8.15
N ASN A 76 8.30 -9.42 -7.43
CA ASN A 76 8.67 -10.09 -6.18
C ASN A 76 9.33 -9.13 -5.18
N LEU A 77 8.71 -7.96 -4.93
CA LEU A 77 9.28 -6.93 -4.05
C LEU A 77 9.21 -7.32 -2.56
N GLY A 78 8.38 -8.29 -2.21
CA GLY A 78 8.24 -8.78 -0.85
C GLY A 78 7.52 -7.80 0.08
N PHE A 79 6.76 -6.86 -0.47
CA PHE A 79 5.94 -5.95 0.33
C PHE A 79 4.81 -6.73 0.99
N PHE A 80 4.56 -6.42 2.26
CA PHE A 80 3.37 -6.86 2.94
C PHE A 80 2.14 -6.05 2.47
N PRO A 81 0.91 -6.52 2.70
CA PRO A 81 -0.29 -5.77 2.31
C PRO A 81 -0.32 -4.32 2.82
N GLU A 82 0.24 -4.07 4.01
CA GLU A 82 0.31 -2.73 4.60
C GLU A 82 1.26 -1.83 3.80
N ASP A 83 2.43 -2.34 3.41
CA ASP A 83 3.39 -1.64 2.54
C ASP A 83 2.76 -1.25 1.20
N GLU A 84 1.94 -2.13 0.62
CA GLU A 84 1.17 -1.82 -0.59
C GLU A 84 0.19 -0.67 -0.37
N GLU A 85 -0.49 -0.62 0.78
CA GLU A 85 -1.39 0.48 1.13
C GLU A 85 -0.63 1.79 1.33
N HIS A 86 0.55 1.76 1.95
CA HIS A 86 1.45 2.91 2.08
C HIS A 86 1.84 3.46 0.71
N VAL A 87 2.29 2.60 -0.20
CA VAL A 87 2.65 2.96 -1.58
C VAL A 87 1.46 3.54 -2.33
N ALA A 88 0.29 2.89 -2.24
CA ALA A 88 -0.93 3.38 -2.89
C ALA A 88 -1.35 4.76 -2.33
N ALA A 89 -1.25 4.97 -1.01
CA ALA A 89 -1.54 6.26 -0.38
C ALA A 89 -0.59 7.36 -0.86
N PHE A 90 0.71 7.08 -0.94
CA PHE A 90 1.69 8.00 -1.50
C PHE A 90 1.37 8.35 -2.96
N LEU A 91 1.19 7.36 -3.82
CA LEU A 91 0.93 7.58 -5.25
C LEU A 91 -0.38 8.36 -5.46
N ASN A 92 -1.41 8.07 -4.66
CA ASN A 92 -2.66 8.80 -4.71
C ASN A 92 -2.49 10.26 -4.28
N GLY A 93 -1.79 10.47 -3.17
CA GLY A 93 -1.48 11.80 -2.62
C GLY A 93 -0.58 12.62 -3.54
N ALA A 94 0.37 12.02 -4.23
CA ALA A 94 1.30 12.69 -5.14
C ALA A 94 0.66 12.96 -6.52
N TYR A 95 0.01 11.97 -7.13
CA TYR A 95 -0.34 12.02 -8.57
C TYR A 95 -1.82 11.86 -8.88
N TYR A 96 -2.52 10.91 -8.25
CA TYR A 96 -3.84 10.52 -8.74
C TYR A 96 -5.01 11.34 -8.18
N LYS A 97 -4.95 11.72 -6.89
CA LYS A 97 -6.01 12.47 -6.17
C LYS A 97 -7.40 11.80 -6.24
N LEU A 98 -7.43 10.48 -6.14
CA LEU A 98 -8.65 9.66 -6.19
C LEU A 98 -9.37 9.68 -4.83
N PRO A 99 -10.71 9.66 -4.82
CA PRO A 99 -11.48 9.41 -3.62
C PRO A 99 -11.16 8.02 -3.05
N LEU A 100 -11.00 7.91 -1.73
CA LEU A 100 -10.67 6.65 -1.03
C LEU A 100 -11.87 5.71 -0.81
N LYS A 101 -13.00 5.99 -1.46
CA LYS A 101 -14.28 5.29 -1.28
C LYS A 101 -14.37 4.04 -2.15
#